data_AF-A0A976IEJ3-F1
#
_entry.id   AF-A0A976IEJ3-F1
#
_cell.length_a   1.000
_cell.length_b   1.000
_cell.length_c   1.000
_cell.angle_alpha   90.00
_cell.angle_beta   90.00
_cell.angle_gamma   90.00
#
_symmetry.space_group_name_H-M   'P 1'
#
loop_
_entity.id
_entity.type
_entity.pdbx_description
1 polymer ?
#
loop_
_entity_poly.entity_id
_entity_poly.type
_entity_poly.pdbx_seq_one_letter_code
_entity_poly.pdbx_strand_id
1 'polypeptide(L)'
;MESLKTADLNLEPFIKWFKGIETGLPNLPEVAHVIAAVVLSKELGNWDAARVLAKCSTTHFVDSQKIKKALFEYWLFEKVMLLDLLSDVNWQQNFLEVIRTISDPAFSLFYNYAHVLEENEEAVVYDSFMEVLEMYNLDGKIDKIIIWGEIIADIAVFNGQEQIPFGLPVFIKYMEGKYIRENPNFILERIVLPLKKEAINYAYDQFSFIFQEEKDFSKFAEEVVKKLTNPEDDFKLFVVMHESAFGDSPPEFSVEVMKQLLYRWKESDRSSSLAVELFGLLLSKRLSTDVDESFQRLPGLEIWKDFLSLIYYDKIDTPERILEHILGQATIDVTQNMLQEAWNAAPNFKKNSILLQSIASYFIVSNHRYAFC
;
A
#
# COMPACT_ATOMS: atom_id res chain seq x y z
N MET A 1 31.02 -23.53 2.75
CA MET A 1 30.07 -24.48 3.37
C MET A 1 28.72 -24.28 2.70
N GLU A 2 27.97 -25.34 2.43
CA GLU A 2 26.56 -25.19 2.04
C GLU A 2 25.75 -24.73 3.25
N SER A 3 24.86 -23.76 3.04
CA SER A 3 24.08 -23.12 4.09
C SER A 3 22.94 -24.02 4.60
N LEU A 4 22.65 -24.01 5.91
CA LEU A 4 21.69 -24.92 6.55
C LEU A 4 20.23 -24.54 6.25
N LYS A 5 19.37 -25.46 5.81
CA LYS A 5 17.92 -25.18 5.68
C LYS A 5 17.19 -25.40 7.00
N THR A 6 16.40 -24.42 7.45
CA THR A 6 15.70 -24.43 8.76
C THR A 6 14.67 -25.56 8.91
N ALA A 7 14.07 -26.02 7.82
CA ALA A 7 13.11 -27.13 7.83
C ALA A 7 13.77 -28.47 8.22
N ASP A 8 15.01 -28.69 7.77
CA ASP A 8 15.76 -29.96 7.91
C ASP A 8 16.70 -29.97 9.13
N LEU A 9 16.70 -28.89 9.92
CA LEU A 9 17.65 -28.68 10.99
C LEU A 9 17.32 -29.55 12.22
N ASN A 10 18.11 -30.60 12.44
CA ASN A 10 18.03 -31.44 13.63
C ASN A 10 18.74 -30.77 14.81
N LEU A 11 17.98 -30.39 15.84
CA LEU A 11 18.49 -29.72 17.05
C LEU A 11 19.06 -30.67 18.10
N GLU A 12 18.83 -31.98 18.02
CA GLU A 12 19.27 -32.93 19.05
C GLU A 12 20.78 -32.88 19.34
N PRO A 13 21.68 -32.81 18.33
CA PRO A 13 23.12 -32.72 18.58
C PRO A 13 23.49 -31.45 19.31
N PHE A 14 22.89 -30.32 18.91
CA PHE A 14 23.11 -29.02 19.54
C PHE A 14 22.63 -29.01 20.99
N ILE A 15 21.40 -29.48 21.26
CA ILE A 15 20.84 -29.53 22.62
C ILE A 15 21.67 -30.44 23.52
N LYS A 16 22.12 -31.60 23.01
CA LYS A 16 22.97 -32.53 23.76
C LYS A 16 24.32 -31.90 24.09
N TRP A 17 24.94 -31.24 23.13
CA TRP A 17 26.20 -30.52 23.34
C TRP A 17 26.06 -29.41 24.36
N PHE A 18 25.02 -28.56 24.22
CA PHE A 18 24.75 -27.46 25.15
C PHE A 18 24.53 -27.95 26.59
N LYS A 19 23.73 -29.00 26.78
CA LYS A 19 23.53 -29.62 28.11
C LYS A 19 24.85 -30.13 28.70
N GLY A 20 25.74 -30.68 27.87
CA GLY A 20 27.07 -31.09 28.31
C GLY A 20 27.88 -29.91 28.88
N ILE A 21 27.86 -28.76 28.21
CA ILE A 21 28.51 -27.54 28.70
C ILE A 21 27.88 -27.06 30.00
N GLU A 22 26.55 -26.98 30.05
CA GLU A 22 25.81 -26.52 31.24
C GLU A 22 26.12 -27.41 32.46
N THR A 23 26.13 -28.73 32.29
CA THR A 23 26.52 -29.67 33.36
C THR A 23 27.98 -29.54 33.80
N GLY A 24 28.87 -29.09 32.90
CA GLY A 24 30.27 -28.81 33.21
C GLY A 24 30.48 -27.48 33.96
N LEU A 25 29.47 -26.61 33.99
CA LEU A 25 29.49 -25.28 34.60
C LEU A 25 28.33 -25.08 35.59
N PRO A 26 28.18 -25.95 36.61
CA PRO A 26 26.97 -26.02 37.45
C PRO A 26 26.65 -24.74 38.24
N ASN A 27 27.65 -23.88 38.47
CA ASN A 27 27.48 -22.62 39.21
C ASN A 27 27.48 -21.38 38.29
N LEU A 28 27.62 -21.56 36.97
CA LEU A 28 27.77 -20.47 36.00
C LEU A 28 26.97 -20.76 34.71
N PRO A 29 25.63 -20.97 34.80
CA PRO A 29 24.80 -21.30 33.64
C PRO A 29 24.81 -20.18 32.57
N GLU A 30 25.00 -18.93 32.97
CA GLU A 30 25.13 -17.78 32.07
C GLU A 30 26.32 -17.92 31.13
N VAL A 31 27.44 -18.44 31.62
CA VAL A 31 28.66 -18.67 30.83
C VAL A 31 28.40 -19.74 29.76
N ALA A 32 27.58 -20.74 30.04
CA ALA A 32 27.18 -21.74 29.05
C ALA A 32 26.39 -21.11 27.89
N HIS A 33 25.49 -20.16 28.16
CA HIS A 33 24.76 -19.43 27.11
C HIS A 33 25.69 -18.59 26.23
N VAL A 34 26.64 -17.89 26.85
CA VAL A 34 27.65 -17.09 26.13
C VAL A 34 28.53 -17.98 25.25
N ILE A 35 29.02 -19.10 25.79
CA ILE A 35 29.79 -20.07 24.99
C ILE A 35 28.97 -20.57 23.80
N ALA A 36 27.71 -20.93 24.03
CA ALA A 36 26.82 -21.38 22.96
C ALA A 36 26.65 -20.32 21.85
N ALA A 37 26.37 -19.07 22.23
CA ALA A 37 26.22 -17.95 21.31
C ALA A 37 27.49 -17.69 20.48
N VAL A 38 28.66 -17.60 21.14
CA VAL A 38 29.95 -17.35 20.48
C VAL A 38 30.30 -18.48 19.52
N VAL A 39 30.15 -19.74 19.95
CA VAL A 39 30.47 -20.91 19.11
C VAL A 39 29.54 -20.98 17.90
N LEU A 40 28.23 -20.77 18.09
CA LEU A 40 27.29 -20.75 16.97
C LEU A 40 27.70 -19.71 15.92
N SER A 41 27.94 -18.46 16.33
CA SER A 41 28.29 -17.38 15.40
C SER A 41 29.65 -17.62 14.72
N LYS A 42 30.68 -18.04 15.46
CA LYS A 42 32.03 -18.24 14.89
C LYS A 42 32.17 -19.47 14.00
N GLU A 43 31.53 -20.58 14.36
CA GLU A 43 31.71 -21.86 13.66
C GLU A 43 30.71 -22.04 12.50
N LEU A 44 29.49 -21.50 12.62
CA LEU A 44 28.45 -21.63 11.60
C LEU A 44 28.28 -20.37 10.74
N GLY A 45 28.75 -19.21 11.22
CA GLY A 45 28.39 -17.91 10.66
C GLY A 45 27.08 -17.38 11.24
N ASN A 46 26.88 -16.06 11.14
CA ASN A 46 25.76 -15.38 11.79
C ASN A 46 24.38 -15.83 11.28
N TRP A 47 24.27 -16.09 9.98
CA TRP A 47 23.03 -16.53 9.35
C TRP A 47 22.58 -17.90 9.88
N ASP A 48 23.48 -18.89 9.85
CA ASP A 48 23.15 -20.24 10.30
C ASP A 48 23.02 -20.32 11.82
N ALA A 49 23.77 -19.50 12.58
CA ALA A 49 23.55 -19.30 14.02
C ALA A 49 22.12 -18.81 14.31
N ALA A 50 21.64 -17.82 13.54
CA ALA A 50 20.27 -17.34 13.65
C ALA A 50 19.25 -18.44 13.31
N ARG A 51 19.45 -19.22 12.24
CA ARG A 51 18.55 -20.34 11.91
C ARG A 51 18.43 -21.37 13.04
N VAL A 52 19.55 -21.73 13.66
CA VAL A 52 19.56 -22.65 14.82
C VAL A 52 18.71 -22.09 15.95
N LEU A 53 18.91 -20.82 16.32
CA LEU A 53 18.15 -20.21 17.43
C LEU A 53 16.68 -19.97 17.11
N ALA A 54 16.36 -19.63 15.86
CA ALA A 54 14.98 -19.51 15.42
C ALA A 54 14.26 -20.86 15.55
N LYS A 55 14.92 -21.96 15.12
CA LYS A 55 14.40 -23.32 15.31
C LYS A 55 14.24 -23.66 16.79
N CYS A 56 15.23 -23.35 17.65
CA CYS A 56 15.14 -23.58 19.09
C CYS A 56 13.94 -22.87 19.73
N SER A 57 13.61 -21.67 19.24
CA SER A 57 12.46 -20.89 19.72
C SER A 57 11.12 -21.56 19.39
N THR A 58 11.03 -22.23 18.23
CA THR A 58 9.81 -22.95 17.82
C THR A 58 9.61 -24.28 18.56
N THR A 59 10.68 -24.92 19.04
CA THR A 59 10.62 -26.20 19.74
C THR A 59 10.48 -26.07 21.27
N HIS A 60 10.13 -24.88 21.77
CA HIS A 60 10.03 -24.55 23.20
C HIS A 60 11.27 -24.95 24.02
N PHE A 61 12.46 -24.83 23.42
CA PHE A 61 13.70 -25.11 24.15
C PHE A 61 13.89 -24.04 25.24
N VAL A 62 13.95 -24.47 26.51
CA VAL A 62 13.87 -23.59 27.69
C VAL A 62 14.93 -22.48 27.69
N ASP A 63 16.15 -22.78 27.22
CA ASP A 63 17.26 -21.82 27.23
C ASP A 63 17.39 -21.02 25.94
N SER A 64 16.51 -21.23 24.96
CA SER A 64 16.55 -20.54 23.66
C SER A 64 16.59 -19.02 23.79
N GLN A 65 15.78 -18.44 24.67
CA GLN A 65 15.75 -16.99 24.90
C GLN A 65 17.04 -16.46 25.55
N LYS A 66 17.65 -17.26 26.45
CA LYS A 66 18.90 -16.88 27.11
C LYS A 66 20.07 -16.91 26.13
N ILE A 67 20.12 -17.94 25.28
CA ILE A 67 21.14 -18.05 24.23
C ILE A 67 20.92 -16.97 23.16
N LYS A 68 19.68 -16.66 22.78
CA LYS A 68 19.35 -15.53 21.89
C LYS A 68 19.86 -14.21 22.44
N LYS A 69 19.60 -13.93 23.73
CA LYS A 69 20.10 -12.71 24.38
C LYS A 69 21.63 -12.65 24.35
N ALA A 70 22.30 -13.76 24.69
CA ALA A 70 23.77 -13.83 24.65
C ALA A 70 24.33 -13.65 23.23
N LEU A 71 23.62 -14.12 22.20
CA LEU A 71 24.01 -13.91 20.79
C LEU A 71 23.92 -12.43 20.40
N PHE A 72 22.85 -11.74 20.81
CA PHE A 72 22.71 -10.31 20.53
C PHE A 72 23.77 -9.49 21.25
N GLU A 73 24.07 -9.81 22.52
CA GLU A 73 25.16 -9.17 23.27
C GLU A 73 26.53 -9.43 22.62
N TYR A 74 26.75 -10.63 22.09
CA TYR A 74 27.97 -10.96 21.37
C TYR A 74 28.10 -10.21 20.04
N TRP A 75 27.04 -10.14 19.23
CA TRP A 75 27.05 -9.34 18.01
C TRP A 75 27.28 -7.86 18.28
N LEU A 76 26.67 -7.32 19.34
CA LEU A 76 26.92 -5.94 19.78
C LEU A 76 28.39 -5.75 20.20
N PHE A 77 28.97 -6.71 20.93
CA PHE A 77 30.38 -6.67 21.32
C PHE A 77 31.32 -6.68 20.10
N GLU A 78 31.02 -7.52 19.10
CA GLU A 78 31.77 -7.61 17.84
C GLU A 78 31.42 -6.47 16.86
N LYS A 79 30.47 -5.59 17.22
CA LYS A 79 29.97 -4.48 16.39
C LYS A 79 29.46 -4.93 15.01
N VAL A 80 28.76 -6.06 15.00
CA VAL A 80 28.13 -6.59 13.79
C VAL A 80 26.87 -5.76 13.51
N MET A 81 26.85 -5.04 12.40
CA MET A 81 25.69 -4.21 12.00
C MET A 81 24.68 -5.05 11.20
N LEU A 82 23.44 -4.58 11.09
CA LEU A 82 22.43 -5.25 10.26
C LEU A 82 22.86 -5.34 8.79
N LEU A 83 23.49 -4.29 8.27
CA LEU A 83 24.07 -4.28 6.93
C LEU A 83 25.03 -5.46 6.71
N ASP A 84 25.91 -5.75 7.67
CA ASP A 84 26.85 -6.87 7.59
C ASP A 84 26.11 -8.21 7.54
N LEU A 85 25.12 -8.38 8.42
CA LEU A 85 24.30 -9.59 8.51
C LEU A 85 23.51 -9.88 7.24
N LEU A 86 22.99 -8.85 6.59
CA LEU A 86 22.23 -8.97 5.35
C LEU A 86 23.13 -9.15 4.12
N SER A 87 24.31 -8.52 4.12
CA SER A 87 25.28 -8.60 3.02
C SER A 87 25.90 -9.99 2.88
N ASP A 88 25.94 -10.77 3.96
CA ASP A 88 26.39 -12.18 3.95
C ASP A 88 25.47 -13.09 3.09
N VAL A 89 24.27 -12.64 2.74
CA VAL A 89 23.34 -13.40 1.90
C VAL A 89 23.55 -13.08 0.42
N ASN A 90 23.75 -14.12 -0.39
CA ASN A 90 23.82 -13.95 -1.83
C ASN A 90 22.42 -13.87 -2.45
N TRP A 91 21.95 -12.66 -2.73
CA TRP A 91 20.66 -12.41 -3.38
C TRP A 91 20.67 -12.63 -4.91
N GLN A 92 21.83 -12.89 -5.52
CA GLN A 92 21.97 -13.18 -6.94
C GLN A 92 21.28 -12.18 -7.88
N GLN A 93 21.12 -10.91 -7.46
CA GLN A 93 20.35 -9.90 -8.19
C GLN A 93 18.91 -10.35 -8.53
N ASN A 94 18.31 -11.18 -7.68
CA ASN A 94 16.98 -11.75 -7.86
C ASN A 94 16.05 -11.36 -6.71
N PHE A 95 15.00 -10.58 -7.01
CA PHE A 95 14.02 -10.16 -6.01
C PHE A 95 13.28 -11.34 -5.34
N LEU A 96 13.18 -12.50 -5.99
CA LEU A 96 12.61 -13.70 -5.35
C LEU A 96 13.53 -14.26 -4.27
N GLU A 97 14.85 -14.14 -4.41
CA GLU A 97 15.79 -14.52 -3.35
C GLU A 97 15.73 -13.55 -2.18
N VAL A 98 15.46 -12.26 -2.43
CA VAL A 98 15.18 -11.28 -1.38
C VAL A 98 13.97 -11.72 -0.56
N ILE A 99 12.85 -12.06 -1.22
CA ILE A 99 11.64 -12.49 -0.51
C ILE A 99 11.88 -13.80 0.26
N ARG A 100 12.62 -14.75 -0.31
CA ARG A 100 13.03 -15.98 0.39
C ARG A 100 13.87 -15.67 1.62
N THR A 101 14.76 -14.69 1.53
CA THR A 101 15.61 -14.22 2.63
C THR A 101 14.77 -13.62 3.75
N ILE A 102 13.86 -12.69 3.43
CA ILE A 102 12.93 -12.08 4.41
C ILE A 102 12.04 -13.15 5.03
N SER A 103 11.67 -14.18 4.26
CA SER A 103 10.84 -15.29 4.74
C SER A 103 11.60 -16.26 5.65
N ASP A 104 12.93 -16.18 5.70
CA ASP A 104 13.76 -17.07 6.50
C ASP A 104 13.66 -16.70 7.99
N PRO A 105 13.49 -17.67 8.91
CA PRO A 105 13.48 -17.39 10.34
C PRO A 105 14.74 -16.68 10.88
N ALA A 106 15.88 -16.82 10.20
CA ALA A 106 17.10 -16.07 10.51
C ALA A 106 16.90 -14.55 10.34
N PHE A 107 16.20 -14.11 9.29
CA PHE A 107 15.92 -12.70 9.06
C PHE A 107 15.12 -12.09 10.21
N SER A 108 14.15 -12.82 10.78
CA SER A 108 13.42 -12.38 11.97
C SER A 108 14.33 -12.08 13.15
N LEU A 109 15.37 -12.89 13.36
CA LEU A 109 16.30 -12.67 14.46
C LEU A 109 17.16 -11.45 14.22
N PHE A 110 17.56 -11.20 12.97
CA PHE A 110 18.29 -9.99 12.61
C PHE A 110 17.41 -8.74 12.74
N TYR A 111 16.15 -8.82 12.31
CA TYR A 111 15.15 -7.77 12.52
C TYR A 111 15.00 -7.46 14.02
N ASN A 112 14.82 -8.49 14.86
CA ASN A 112 14.75 -8.34 16.31
C ASN A 112 16.04 -7.78 16.92
N TYR A 113 17.20 -8.17 16.39
CA TYR A 113 18.50 -7.69 16.85
C TYR A 113 18.66 -6.19 16.56
N ALA A 114 18.32 -5.75 15.36
CA ALA A 114 18.39 -4.35 14.98
C ALA A 114 17.45 -3.48 15.82
N HIS A 115 16.25 -3.97 16.16
CA HIS A 115 15.36 -3.32 17.13
C HIS A 115 15.98 -3.17 18.53
N VAL A 116 16.79 -4.14 18.97
CA VAL A 116 17.52 -4.07 20.25
C VAL A 116 18.71 -3.11 20.18
N LEU A 117 19.40 -3.04 19.04
CA LEU A 117 20.57 -2.18 18.83
C LEU A 117 20.20 -0.70 18.78
N GLU A 118 19.14 -0.36 18.06
CA GLU A 118 18.79 1.01 17.65
C GLU A 118 17.52 1.51 18.34
N GLU A 119 17.30 1.12 19.60
CA GLU A 119 16.18 1.60 20.45
C GLU A 119 14.77 1.47 19.82
N ASN A 120 14.55 0.44 18.99
CA ASN A 120 13.33 0.17 18.20
C ASN A 120 13.10 1.10 16.99
N GLU A 121 14.15 1.63 16.37
CA GLU A 121 14.01 2.39 15.13
C GLU A 121 13.87 1.45 13.90
N GLU A 122 12.63 1.19 13.47
CA GLU A 122 12.34 0.46 12.22
C GLU A 122 12.99 1.11 10.98
N ALA A 123 13.27 2.41 11.05
CA ALA A 123 13.93 3.17 9.99
C ALA A 123 15.35 2.64 9.71
N VAL A 124 16.15 2.37 10.74
CA VAL A 124 17.53 1.88 10.55
C VAL A 124 17.54 0.50 9.90
N VAL A 125 16.56 -0.34 10.23
CA VAL A 125 16.38 -1.64 9.58
C VAL A 125 16.14 -1.48 8.09
N TYR A 126 15.21 -0.59 7.75
CA TYR A 126 14.86 -0.30 6.38
C TYR A 126 16.00 0.32 5.60
N ASP A 127 16.70 1.30 6.16
CA ASP A 127 17.85 1.95 5.53
C ASP A 127 18.96 0.94 5.24
N SER A 128 19.31 0.09 6.21
CA SER A 128 20.28 -1.00 6.01
C SER A 128 19.83 -1.96 4.91
N PHE A 129 18.54 -2.30 4.88
CA PHE A 129 18.00 -3.18 3.84
C PHE A 129 18.03 -2.53 2.44
N MET A 130 17.73 -1.23 2.36
CA MET A 130 17.81 -0.44 1.14
C MET A 130 19.25 -0.35 0.61
N GLU A 131 20.23 -0.15 1.48
CA GLU A 131 21.65 -0.18 1.11
C GLU A 131 22.04 -1.53 0.49
N VAL A 132 21.59 -2.66 1.06
CA VAL A 132 21.87 -3.99 0.49
C VAL A 132 21.17 -4.16 -0.86
N LEU A 133 19.93 -3.69 -1.01
CA LEU A 133 19.25 -3.73 -2.31
C LEU A 133 20.04 -2.96 -3.37
N GLU A 134 20.56 -1.77 -3.05
CA GLU A 134 21.40 -0.98 -3.95
C GLU A 134 22.70 -1.73 -4.31
N MET A 135 23.38 -2.34 -3.33
CA MET A 135 24.59 -3.15 -3.57
C MET A 135 24.34 -4.29 -4.58
N TYR A 136 23.13 -4.85 -4.61
CA TYR A 136 22.73 -5.91 -5.55
C TYR A 136 21.96 -5.40 -6.78
N ASN A 137 21.82 -4.08 -7.00
CA ASN A 137 21.02 -3.47 -8.08
C ASN A 137 19.55 -3.92 -8.08
N LEU A 138 18.95 -4.03 -6.89
CA LEU A 138 17.57 -4.46 -6.65
C LEU A 138 16.68 -3.36 -6.08
N ASP A 139 17.22 -2.17 -5.83
CA ASP A 139 16.52 -0.96 -5.43
C ASP A 139 15.39 -0.58 -6.42
N GLY A 140 15.61 -0.78 -7.72
CA GLY A 140 14.58 -0.64 -8.75
C GLY A 140 13.54 -1.78 -8.82
N LYS A 141 13.42 -2.63 -7.79
CA LYS A 141 12.49 -3.77 -7.70
C LYS A 141 11.66 -3.79 -6.43
N ILE A 142 11.66 -2.71 -5.64
CA ILE A 142 10.92 -2.62 -4.37
C ILE A 142 9.42 -2.91 -4.57
N ASP A 143 8.83 -2.38 -5.64
CA ASP A 143 7.45 -2.65 -6.06
C ASP A 143 7.17 -4.16 -6.16
N LYS A 144 8.05 -4.90 -6.83
CA LYS A 144 7.93 -6.35 -7.00
C LYS A 144 8.17 -7.09 -5.69
N ILE A 145 9.11 -6.64 -4.87
CA ILE A 145 9.39 -7.23 -3.56
C ILE A 145 8.14 -7.14 -2.67
N ILE A 146 7.50 -5.97 -2.62
CA ILE A 146 6.25 -5.75 -1.87
C ILE A 146 5.14 -6.64 -2.41
N ILE A 147 4.81 -6.54 -3.71
CA ILE A 147 3.72 -7.30 -4.34
C ILE A 147 3.87 -8.81 -4.10
N TRP A 148 5.04 -9.36 -4.38
CA TRP A 148 5.26 -10.80 -4.22
C TRP A 148 5.40 -11.23 -2.76
N GLY A 149 5.89 -10.34 -1.90
CA GLY A 149 5.92 -10.55 -0.45
C GLY A 149 4.51 -10.67 0.13
N GLU A 150 3.59 -9.78 -0.26
CA GLU A 150 2.16 -9.84 0.10
C GLU A 150 1.52 -11.15 -0.39
N ILE A 151 1.70 -11.51 -1.66
CA ILE A 151 1.15 -12.75 -2.23
C ILE A 151 1.65 -13.99 -1.46
N ILE A 152 2.94 -14.05 -1.14
CA ILE A 152 3.52 -15.19 -0.42
C ILE A 152 3.00 -15.24 1.03
N ALA A 153 2.87 -14.08 1.68
CA ALA A 153 2.27 -13.98 3.01
C ALA A 153 0.82 -14.49 3.01
N ASP A 154 0.00 -14.05 2.05
CA ASP A 154 -1.40 -14.45 1.93
C ASP A 154 -1.55 -15.95 1.65
N ILE A 155 -0.72 -16.51 0.77
CA ILE A 155 -0.71 -17.95 0.49
C ILE A 155 -0.35 -18.76 1.74
N ALA A 156 0.61 -18.30 2.54
CA ALA A 156 0.99 -18.96 3.78
C ALA A 156 -0.17 -18.99 4.78
N VAL A 157 -0.86 -17.85 4.95
CA VAL A 157 -2.05 -17.74 5.82
C VAL A 157 -3.17 -18.66 5.33
N PHE A 158 -3.48 -18.65 4.02
CA PHE A 158 -4.53 -19.47 3.44
C PHE A 158 -4.29 -20.98 3.62
N ASN A 159 -3.03 -21.41 3.54
CA ASN A 159 -2.65 -22.81 3.70
C ASN A 159 -2.62 -23.27 5.18
N GLY A 160 -3.06 -22.44 6.13
CA GLY A 160 -3.06 -22.77 7.55
C GLY A 160 -1.66 -22.92 8.12
N GLN A 161 -0.65 -22.33 7.49
CA GLN A 161 0.67 -22.21 8.09
C GLN A 161 0.58 -21.16 9.20
N GLU A 162 0.21 -21.58 10.41
CA GLU A 162 0.12 -20.72 11.61
C GLU A 162 1.45 -20.00 11.90
N GLN A 163 2.56 -20.54 11.41
CA GLN A 163 3.85 -19.85 11.34
C GLN A 163 3.93 -19.09 10.03
N ILE A 164 3.28 -17.93 10.00
CA ILE A 164 3.68 -16.81 9.16
C ILE A 164 5.22 -16.77 9.13
N PRO A 165 5.89 -16.67 7.97
CA PRO A 165 7.33 -16.53 7.93
C PRO A 165 7.73 -15.32 8.78
N PHE A 166 8.47 -15.61 9.83
CA PHE A 166 8.79 -14.80 10.99
C PHE A 166 9.20 -13.36 10.63
N GLY A 167 8.23 -12.46 10.46
CA GLY A 167 8.47 -11.05 10.15
C GLY A 167 8.27 -10.63 8.69
N LEU A 168 7.97 -11.54 7.75
CA LEU A 168 7.70 -11.16 6.36
C LEU A 168 6.51 -10.20 6.24
N PRO A 169 5.28 -10.47 6.76
CA PRO A 169 4.18 -9.52 6.58
C PRO A 169 4.42 -8.20 7.31
N VAL A 170 5.10 -8.24 8.46
CA VAL A 170 5.44 -7.05 9.24
C VAL A 170 6.41 -6.18 8.47
N PHE A 171 7.50 -6.77 7.97
CA PHE A 171 8.51 -6.05 7.23
C PHE A 171 8.01 -5.56 5.86
N ILE A 172 7.24 -6.39 5.14
CA ILE A 172 6.61 -5.99 3.87
C ILE A 172 5.65 -4.83 4.08
N LYS A 173 4.82 -4.87 5.13
CA LYS A 173 3.92 -3.75 5.46
C LYS A 173 4.69 -2.48 5.80
N TYR A 174 5.79 -2.60 6.55
CA TYR A 174 6.66 -1.46 6.84
C TYR A 174 7.27 -0.87 5.56
N MET A 175 7.87 -1.73 4.72
CA MET A 175 8.42 -1.35 3.43
C MET A 175 7.38 -0.69 2.52
N GLU A 176 6.16 -1.25 2.48
CA GLU A 176 5.04 -0.70 1.72
C GLU A 176 4.73 0.73 2.15
N GLY A 177 4.60 0.99 3.46
CA GLY A 177 4.36 2.34 3.97
C GLY A 177 5.44 3.35 3.57
N LYS A 178 6.72 2.98 3.68
CA LYS A 178 7.85 3.83 3.24
C LYS A 178 7.84 4.05 1.72
N TYR A 179 7.65 2.99 0.96
CA TYR A 179 7.68 3.05 -0.50
C TYR A 179 6.54 3.89 -1.08
N ILE A 180 5.32 3.76 -0.56
CA ILE A 180 4.17 4.54 -1.02
C ILE A 180 4.35 6.03 -0.71
N ARG A 181 4.93 6.38 0.44
CA ARG A 181 5.22 7.79 0.78
C ARG A 181 6.07 8.45 -0.30
N GLU A 182 7.01 7.70 -0.87
CA GLU A 182 7.85 8.14 -1.97
C GLU A 182 7.15 8.04 -3.33
N ASN A 183 6.30 7.02 -3.51
CA ASN A 183 5.69 6.62 -4.78
C ASN A 183 4.17 6.39 -4.65
N PRO A 184 3.35 7.44 -4.47
CA PRO A 184 1.91 7.28 -4.24
C PRO A 184 1.16 6.63 -5.42
N ASN A 185 1.73 6.70 -6.64
CA ASN A 185 1.20 6.02 -7.82
C ASN A 185 1.15 4.49 -7.62
N PHE A 186 1.98 3.92 -6.75
CA PHE A 186 1.97 2.49 -6.45
C PHE A 186 0.60 1.97 -5.99
N ILE A 187 -0.12 2.74 -5.16
CA ILE A 187 -1.49 2.40 -4.77
C ILE A 187 -2.43 2.51 -5.98
N LEU A 188 -2.33 3.61 -6.71
CA LEU A 188 -3.29 3.98 -7.76
C LEU A 188 -3.16 3.11 -9.02
N GLU A 189 -1.96 2.60 -9.32
CA GLU A 189 -1.71 1.63 -10.40
C GLU A 189 -2.42 0.28 -10.15
N ARG A 190 -2.60 -0.10 -8.87
CA ARG A 190 -3.34 -1.31 -8.47
C ARG A 190 -4.87 -1.14 -8.63
N ILE A 191 -5.33 0.09 -8.82
CA ILE A 191 -6.74 0.42 -9.00
C ILE A 191 -7.09 0.38 -10.49
N VAL A 192 -7.92 -0.59 -10.87
CA VAL A 192 -8.44 -0.74 -12.24
C VAL A 192 -9.81 -0.07 -12.36
N LEU A 193 -10.00 0.71 -13.42
CA LEU A 193 -11.30 1.32 -13.74
C LEU A 193 -12.22 0.34 -14.50
N PRO A 194 -13.55 0.32 -14.22
CA PRO A 194 -14.26 1.12 -13.22
C PRO A 194 -13.97 0.68 -11.79
N LEU A 195 -13.98 1.64 -10.87
CA LEU A 195 -13.60 1.45 -9.47
C LEU A 195 -14.53 0.47 -8.76
N LYS A 196 -13.95 -0.54 -8.12
CA LYS A 196 -14.66 -1.44 -7.19
C LYS A 196 -14.53 -0.89 -5.78
N LYS A 197 -15.58 -1.06 -4.96
CA LYS A 197 -15.62 -0.57 -3.58
C LYS A 197 -14.46 -1.14 -2.74
N GLU A 198 -14.10 -2.40 -2.96
CA GLU A 198 -12.99 -3.06 -2.26
C GLU A 198 -11.65 -2.41 -2.60
N ALA A 199 -11.44 -2.02 -3.87
CA ALA A 199 -10.23 -1.35 -4.31
C ALA A 199 -10.14 0.08 -3.76
N ILE A 200 -11.28 0.79 -3.69
CA ILE A 200 -11.36 2.12 -3.07
C ILE A 200 -11.01 2.06 -1.59
N ASN A 201 -11.63 1.13 -0.85
CA ASN A 201 -11.36 0.95 0.58
C ASN A 201 -9.90 0.59 0.85
N TYR A 202 -9.34 -0.36 0.09
CA TYR A 202 -7.93 -0.73 0.22
C TYR A 202 -7.01 0.46 -0.03
N ALA A 203 -7.24 1.21 -1.10
CA ALA A 203 -6.43 2.39 -1.42
C ALA A 203 -6.53 3.47 -0.33
N TYR A 204 -7.74 3.71 0.17
CA TYR A 204 -7.97 4.64 1.26
C TYR A 204 -7.25 4.21 2.54
N ASP A 205 -7.33 2.93 2.92
CA ASP A 205 -6.68 2.40 4.12
C ASP A 205 -5.15 2.57 4.04
N GLN A 206 -4.58 2.34 2.86
CA GLN A 206 -3.14 2.52 2.62
C GLN A 206 -2.71 4.00 2.71
N PHE A 207 -3.46 4.91 2.09
CA PHE A 207 -3.18 6.35 2.26
C PHE A 207 -3.38 6.78 3.72
N SER A 208 -4.48 6.41 4.35
CA SER A 208 -4.79 6.73 5.75
C SER A 208 -3.67 6.29 6.69
N PHE A 209 -3.13 5.09 6.51
CA PHE A 209 -2.01 4.57 7.31
C PHE A 209 -0.78 5.48 7.23
N ILE A 210 -0.42 5.95 6.03
CA ILE A 210 0.76 6.80 5.84
C ILE A 210 0.51 8.21 6.38
N PHE A 211 -0.70 8.73 6.19
CA PHE A 211 -1.06 10.05 6.70
C PHE A 211 -1.14 10.09 8.23
N GLN A 212 -1.38 8.97 8.94
CA GLN A 212 -1.41 8.95 10.41
C GLN A 212 -0.12 9.41 11.09
N GLU A 213 1.03 9.28 10.40
CA GLU A 213 2.33 9.72 10.92
C GLU A 213 2.58 11.23 10.73
N GLU A 214 1.71 11.92 9.97
CA GLU A 214 1.92 13.31 9.56
C GLU A 214 1.30 14.31 10.53
N LYS A 215 2.04 15.39 10.79
CA LYS A 215 1.57 16.53 11.58
C LYS A 215 0.95 17.64 10.74
N ASP A 216 1.27 17.67 9.44
CA ASP A 216 0.80 18.66 8.48
C ASP A 216 0.20 17.96 7.25
N PHE A 217 -1.09 17.66 7.35
CA PHE A 217 -1.82 16.98 6.27
C PHE A 217 -1.84 17.80 4.97
N SER A 218 -1.81 19.13 5.04
CA SER A 218 -1.90 19.99 3.86
C SER A 218 -0.63 19.90 3.02
N LYS A 219 0.54 20.00 3.68
CA LYS A 219 1.83 19.83 3.02
C LYS A 219 1.98 18.44 2.42
N PHE A 220 1.62 17.40 3.18
CA PHE A 220 1.76 16.03 2.68
C PHE A 220 0.79 15.74 1.52
N ALA A 221 -0.44 16.25 1.57
CA ALA A 221 -1.38 16.20 0.45
C ALA A 221 -0.83 16.87 -0.82
N GLU A 222 -0.19 18.04 -0.68
CA GLU A 222 0.47 18.73 -1.79
C GLU A 222 1.59 17.87 -2.41
N GLU A 223 2.42 17.24 -1.58
CA GLU A 223 3.49 16.35 -2.03
C GLU A 223 2.94 15.11 -2.76
N VAL A 224 1.89 14.48 -2.25
CA VAL A 224 1.21 13.34 -2.89
C VAL A 224 0.69 13.74 -4.27
N VAL A 225 -0.06 14.84 -4.37
CA VAL A 225 -0.62 15.31 -5.65
C VAL A 225 0.47 15.66 -6.65
N LYS A 226 1.56 16.31 -6.22
CA LYS A 226 2.70 16.65 -7.09
C LYS A 226 3.40 15.42 -7.68
N LYS A 227 3.40 14.30 -6.97
CA LYS A 227 4.02 13.04 -7.41
C LYS A 227 3.15 12.25 -8.41
N LEU A 228 1.88 12.63 -8.58
CA LEU A 228 1.02 12.01 -9.58
C LEU A 228 1.44 12.45 -10.99
N THR A 229 1.79 11.48 -11.83
CA THR A 229 2.35 11.70 -13.17
C THR A 229 1.30 11.56 -14.29
N ASN A 230 0.22 10.82 -14.04
CA ASN A 230 -0.84 10.56 -15.02
C ASN A 230 -2.16 11.25 -14.60
N PRO A 231 -2.84 11.99 -15.51
CA PRO A 231 -4.18 12.54 -15.25
C PRO A 231 -5.21 11.50 -14.76
N GLU A 232 -5.09 10.23 -15.17
CA GLU A 232 -5.97 9.16 -14.68
C GLU A 232 -5.81 8.94 -13.15
N ASP A 233 -4.60 9.09 -12.62
CA ASP A 233 -4.30 8.89 -11.21
C ASP A 233 -4.87 10.03 -10.35
N ASP A 234 -4.92 11.25 -10.88
CA ASP A 234 -5.64 12.37 -10.24
C ASP A 234 -7.12 12.00 -10.02
N PHE A 235 -7.76 11.38 -11.02
CA PHE A 235 -9.16 10.97 -10.93
C PHE A 235 -9.34 9.79 -9.96
N LYS A 236 -8.46 8.79 -9.99
CA LYS A 236 -8.50 7.68 -9.03
C LYS A 236 -8.36 8.18 -7.60
N LEU A 237 -7.37 9.04 -7.35
CA LEU A 237 -7.14 9.61 -6.03
C LEU A 237 -8.33 10.46 -5.56
N PHE A 238 -8.90 11.27 -6.46
CA PHE A 238 -10.10 12.04 -6.16
C PHE A 238 -11.26 11.16 -5.69
N VAL A 239 -11.55 10.08 -6.41
CA VAL A 239 -12.65 9.18 -6.02
C VAL A 239 -12.37 8.49 -4.69
N VAL A 240 -11.14 8.03 -4.46
CA VAL A 240 -10.75 7.40 -3.19
C VAL A 240 -10.95 8.34 -2.02
N MET A 241 -10.53 9.60 -2.15
CA MET A 241 -10.67 10.61 -1.09
C MET A 241 -12.11 11.07 -0.94
N HIS A 242 -12.84 11.26 -2.04
CA HIS A 242 -14.25 11.64 -2.05
C HIS A 242 -15.09 10.62 -1.28
N GLU A 243 -15.01 9.33 -1.63
CA GLU A 243 -15.81 8.29 -0.96
C GLU A 243 -15.59 8.23 0.56
N SER A 244 -14.38 8.58 1.02
CA SER A 244 -14.08 8.68 2.46
C SER A 244 -14.56 9.96 3.15
N ALA A 245 -14.78 11.03 2.40
CA ALA A 245 -15.05 12.37 2.91
C ALA A 245 -16.55 12.68 3.13
N PHE A 246 -17.48 11.78 2.80
CA PHE A 246 -18.92 12.03 2.95
C PHE A 246 -19.56 11.34 4.17
N GLY A 247 -18.82 11.18 5.27
CA GLY A 247 -19.33 10.73 6.59
C GLY A 247 -19.61 11.88 7.58
N ASP A 248 -20.14 11.55 8.76
CA ASP A 248 -20.48 12.53 9.83
C ASP A 248 -19.25 13.31 10.36
N SER A 249 -18.03 12.81 10.13
CA SER A 249 -16.76 13.46 10.44
C SER A 249 -15.74 13.10 9.37
N PRO A 250 -15.61 13.89 8.28
CA PRO A 250 -14.65 13.59 7.22
C PRO A 250 -13.22 13.59 7.76
N PRO A 251 -12.38 12.63 7.35
CA PRO A 251 -10.96 12.66 7.63
C PRO A 251 -10.33 13.95 7.06
N GLU A 252 -9.60 14.67 7.90
CA GLU A 252 -8.99 15.96 7.53
C GLU A 252 -8.08 15.83 6.31
N PHE A 253 -7.31 14.74 6.22
CA PHE A 253 -6.42 14.51 5.08
C PHE A 253 -7.17 14.31 3.75
N SER A 254 -8.32 13.64 3.73
CA SER A 254 -9.11 13.45 2.52
C SER A 254 -9.56 14.79 1.96
N VAL A 255 -9.96 15.71 2.84
CA VAL A 255 -10.34 17.08 2.49
C VAL A 255 -9.14 17.84 1.93
N GLU A 256 -7.97 17.74 2.55
CA GLU A 256 -6.75 18.40 2.07
C GLU A 256 -6.30 17.87 0.70
N VAL A 257 -6.31 16.55 0.48
CA VAL A 257 -5.98 15.97 -0.83
C VAL A 257 -6.94 16.44 -1.91
N MET A 258 -8.26 16.48 -1.63
CA MET A 258 -9.23 17.00 -2.58
C MET A 258 -8.97 18.49 -2.90
N LYS A 259 -8.64 19.33 -1.92
CA LYS A 259 -8.28 20.74 -2.16
C LYS A 259 -7.08 20.88 -3.10
N GLN A 260 -6.05 20.07 -2.90
CA GLN A 260 -4.83 20.11 -3.73
C GLN A 260 -5.10 19.66 -5.17
N LEU A 261 -5.92 18.60 -5.36
CA LEU A 261 -6.37 18.17 -6.69
C LEU A 261 -7.17 19.27 -7.41
N LEU A 262 -8.09 19.92 -6.69
CA LEU A 262 -8.88 21.03 -7.23
C LEU A 262 -8.02 22.22 -7.63
N TYR A 263 -7.02 22.58 -6.81
CA TYR A 263 -6.08 23.65 -7.13
C TYR A 263 -5.35 23.34 -8.46
N ARG A 264 -4.78 22.14 -8.58
CA ARG A 264 -4.11 21.67 -9.80
C ARG A 264 -5.02 21.74 -11.03
N TRP A 265 -6.27 21.30 -10.90
CA TRP A 265 -7.22 21.32 -12.02
C TRP A 265 -7.76 22.71 -12.35
N LYS A 266 -7.88 23.62 -11.37
CA LYS A 266 -8.28 25.01 -11.61
C LYS A 266 -7.20 25.80 -12.35
N GLU A 267 -5.92 25.54 -12.04
CA GLU A 267 -4.76 26.09 -12.76
C GLU A 267 -4.65 25.56 -14.19
N SER A 268 -5.14 24.34 -14.44
CA SER A 268 -5.29 23.84 -15.80
C SER A 268 -6.50 24.52 -16.47
N ASP A 269 -6.33 25.17 -17.62
CA ASP A 269 -7.45 25.69 -18.44
C ASP A 269 -8.33 24.56 -19.06
N ARG A 270 -8.28 23.36 -18.47
CA ARG A 270 -8.89 22.10 -18.93
C ARG A 270 -10.13 21.70 -18.13
N SER A 271 -10.74 22.62 -17.38
CA SER A 271 -11.86 22.29 -16.48
C SER A 271 -13.04 21.59 -17.18
N SER A 272 -13.35 21.93 -18.44
CA SER A 272 -14.37 21.24 -19.26
C SER A 272 -13.92 19.88 -19.76
N SER A 273 -12.71 19.75 -20.29
CA SER A 273 -12.20 18.44 -20.73
C SER A 273 -12.06 17.47 -19.56
N LEU A 274 -11.62 17.92 -18.39
CA LEU A 274 -11.52 17.10 -17.17
C LEU A 274 -12.89 16.61 -16.70
N ALA A 275 -13.92 17.44 -16.79
CA ALA A 275 -15.29 17.04 -16.48
C ALA A 275 -15.81 15.95 -17.44
N VAL A 276 -15.50 16.06 -18.74
CA VAL A 276 -15.84 15.05 -19.76
C VAL A 276 -15.07 13.75 -19.50
N GLU A 277 -13.76 13.85 -19.24
CA GLU A 277 -12.89 12.71 -18.95
C GLU A 277 -13.37 11.95 -17.71
N LEU A 278 -13.60 12.65 -16.58
CA LEU A 278 -14.10 12.04 -15.35
C LEU A 278 -15.47 11.40 -15.54
N PHE A 279 -16.39 12.07 -16.26
CA PHE A 279 -17.70 11.50 -16.59
C PHE A 279 -17.54 10.17 -17.35
N GLY A 280 -16.69 10.17 -18.38
CA GLY A 280 -16.36 8.98 -19.16
C GLY A 280 -15.79 7.86 -18.28
N LEU A 281 -14.85 8.16 -17.39
CA LEU A 281 -14.23 7.16 -16.52
C LEU A 281 -15.22 6.53 -15.54
N LEU A 282 -16.04 7.36 -14.87
CA LEU A 282 -16.99 6.90 -13.85
C LEU A 282 -18.17 6.10 -14.44
N LEU A 283 -18.49 6.31 -15.71
CA LEU A 283 -19.71 5.77 -16.33
C LEU A 283 -19.45 4.88 -17.56
N SER A 284 -18.18 4.63 -17.91
CA SER A 284 -17.76 3.77 -19.04
C SER A 284 -18.23 2.30 -18.97
N LYS A 285 -18.82 1.84 -17.86
CA LYS A 285 -19.42 0.51 -17.76
C LYS A 285 -20.73 0.52 -16.98
N ARG A 286 -21.82 1.01 -17.59
CA ARG A 286 -23.20 0.62 -17.21
C ARG A 286 -24.22 1.04 -18.25
N LEU A 287 -24.36 0.24 -19.30
CA LEU A 287 -25.66 0.02 -19.98
C LEU A 287 -25.71 -1.45 -20.43
N SER A 288 -25.61 -2.38 -19.47
CA SER A 288 -26.16 -3.72 -19.69
C SER A 288 -27.67 -3.58 -19.53
N THR A 289 -28.42 -3.82 -20.60
CA THR A 289 -29.86 -3.60 -20.75
C THR A 289 -30.76 -4.45 -19.84
N ASP A 290 -30.21 -5.33 -18.99
CA ASP A 290 -30.98 -6.35 -18.26
C ASP A 290 -30.76 -6.35 -16.74
N VAL A 291 -31.00 -5.25 -16.03
CA VAL A 291 -31.19 -5.34 -14.56
C VAL A 291 -32.20 -4.30 -14.06
N ASP A 292 -33.26 -4.81 -13.44
CA ASP A 292 -34.28 -4.17 -12.59
C ASP A 292 -34.08 -2.69 -12.21
N GLU A 293 -35.07 -1.86 -12.59
CA GLU A 293 -35.14 -0.39 -12.45
C GLU A 293 -35.28 0.13 -11.00
N SER A 294 -35.01 -0.68 -9.99
CA SER A 294 -35.11 -0.23 -8.59
C SER A 294 -33.74 0.14 -8.01
N PHE A 295 -33.48 1.45 -7.94
CA PHE A 295 -32.57 2.07 -6.98
C PHE A 295 -31.09 1.65 -7.02
N GLN A 296 -30.40 1.89 -8.12
CA GLN A 296 -28.96 2.15 -8.04
C GLN A 296 -28.69 3.58 -8.49
N ARG A 297 -28.71 4.52 -7.51
CA ARG A 297 -27.95 5.77 -7.66
C ARG A 297 -26.55 5.36 -8.09
N LEU A 298 -26.14 5.72 -9.29
CA LEU A 298 -24.77 5.48 -9.74
C LEU A 298 -23.87 6.33 -8.83
N PRO A 299 -23.05 5.72 -7.95
CA PRO A 299 -22.19 6.50 -7.04
C PRO A 299 -21.32 7.50 -7.83
N GLY A 300 -20.91 7.12 -9.05
CA GLY A 300 -20.17 7.96 -9.98
C GLY A 300 -20.88 9.27 -10.38
N LEU A 301 -22.22 9.32 -10.44
CA LEU A 301 -22.92 10.55 -10.81
C LEU A 301 -22.86 11.59 -9.69
N GLU A 302 -22.98 11.19 -8.43
CA GLU A 302 -22.85 12.11 -7.29
C GLU A 302 -21.40 12.60 -7.15
N ILE A 303 -20.41 11.70 -7.28
CA ILE A 303 -18.99 12.08 -7.34
C ILE A 303 -18.72 13.11 -8.43
N TRP A 304 -19.27 12.91 -9.63
CA TRP A 304 -19.11 13.84 -10.75
C TRP A 304 -19.77 15.20 -10.50
N LYS A 305 -20.96 15.23 -9.88
CA LYS A 305 -21.63 16.49 -9.50
C LYS A 305 -20.81 17.27 -8.49
N ASP A 306 -20.28 16.58 -7.49
CA ASP A 306 -19.44 17.22 -6.47
C ASP A 306 -18.18 17.78 -7.10
N PHE A 307 -17.53 17.02 -7.99
CA PHE A 307 -16.42 17.52 -8.82
C PHE A 307 -16.78 18.81 -9.57
N LEU A 308 -17.93 18.82 -10.27
CA LEU A 308 -18.37 20.01 -11.01
C LEU A 308 -18.58 21.21 -10.10
N SER A 309 -19.23 21.01 -8.95
CA SER A 309 -19.47 22.06 -7.98
C SER A 309 -18.17 22.69 -7.50
N LEU A 310 -17.10 21.90 -7.38
CA LEU A 310 -15.81 22.34 -6.87
C LEU A 310 -14.96 23.05 -7.94
N ILE A 311 -14.95 22.54 -9.19
CA ILE A 311 -14.13 23.11 -10.26
C ILE A 311 -14.76 24.35 -10.93
N TYR A 312 -16.10 24.44 -10.94
CA TYR A 312 -16.83 25.55 -11.56
C TYR A 312 -17.36 26.62 -10.60
N TYR A 313 -17.21 26.44 -9.28
CA TYR A 313 -17.75 27.34 -8.25
C TYR A 313 -17.53 28.84 -8.53
N ASP A 314 -16.37 29.20 -9.08
CA ASP A 314 -15.95 30.60 -9.32
C ASP A 314 -16.02 31.04 -10.79
N LYS A 315 -16.30 30.13 -11.73
CA LYS A 315 -16.08 30.38 -13.18
C LYS A 315 -17.38 30.62 -13.97
N ILE A 316 -18.53 30.10 -13.52
CA ILE A 316 -19.77 30.12 -14.31
C ILE A 316 -21.01 30.29 -13.41
N ASP A 317 -21.83 31.31 -13.71
CA ASP A 317 -22.97 31.72 -12.87
C ASP A 317 -24.18 30.77 -12.91
N THR A 318 -24.29 29.89 -13.91
CA THR A 318 -25.46 29.02 -14.06
C THR A 318 -25.13 27.57 -14.47
N PRO A 319 -25.86 26.57 -13.92
CA PRO A 319 -25.78 25.16 -14.33
C PRO A 319 -25.84 24.93 -15.84
N GLU A 320 -26.69 25.66 -16.57
CA GLU A 320 -26.87 25.52 -18.02
C GLU A 320 -25.57 25.83 -18.78
N ARG A 321 -24.86 26.89 -18.38
CA ARG A 321 -23.61 27.30 -19.02
C ARG A 321 -22.46 26.33 -18.74
N ILE A 322 -22.44 25.72 -17.55
CA ILE A 322 -21.47 24.66 -17.22
C ILE A 322 -21.67 23.48 -18.19
N LEU A 323 -22.92 23.12 -18.45
CA LEU A 323 -23.27 22.01 -19.33
C LEU A 323 -22.99 22.32 -20.79
N GLU A 324 -23.33 23.51 -21.27
CA GLU A 324 -22.94 23.99 -22.60
C GLU A 324 -21.42 23.89 -22.81
N HIS A 325 -20.65 24.31 -21.81
CA HIS A 325 -19.19 24.28 -21.85
C HIS A 325 -18.62 22.86 -21.86
N ILE A 326 -19.22 21.92 -21.12
CA ILE A 326 -18.83 20.50 -21.11
C ILE A 326 -19.21 19.81 -22.43
N LEU A 327 -20.45 20.01 -22.90
CA LEU A 327 -20.95 19.40 -24.13
C LEU A 327 -20.23 19.90 -25.37
N GLY A 328 -19.78 21.16 -25.36
CA GLY A 328 -18.92 21.71 -26.43
C GLY A 328 -17.57 21.01 -26.57
N GLN A 329 -17.14 20.23 -25.56
CA GLN A 329 -15.88 19.47 -25.54
C GLN A 329 -16.11 17.95 -25.55
N ALA A 330 -17.35 17.48 -25.42
CA ALA A 330 -17.66 16.07 -25.32
C ALA A 330 -17.68 15.37 -26.70
N THR A 331 -17.28 14.11 -26.74
CA THR A 331 -17.52 13.26 -27.92
C THR A 331 -19.00 12.89 -28.03
N ILE A 332 -19.41 12.39 -29.20
CA ILE A 332 -20.79 11.92 -29.43
C ILE A 332 -21.15 10.83 -28.40
N ASP A 333 -20.25 9.88 -28.17
CA ASP A 333 -20.48 8.76 -27.25
C ASP A 333 -20.67 9.24 -25.80
N VAL A 334 -19.81 10.15 -25.33
CA VAL A 334 -19.94 10.72 -23.98
C VAL A 334 -21.23 11.54 -23.88
N THR A 335 -21.57 12.32 -24.90
CA THR A 335 -22.82 13.09 -24.96
C THR A 335 -24.05 12.19 -24.89
N GLN A 336 -24.06 11.06 -25.61
CA GLN A 336 -25.14 10.08 -25.58
C GLN A 336 -25.27 9.41 -24.20
N ASN A 337 -24.16 9.08 -23.55
CA ASN A 337 -24.17 8.53 -22.20
C ASN A 337 -24.69 9.56 -21.18
N MET A 338 -24.25 10.82 -21.26
CA MET A 338 -24.77 11.91 -20.42
C MET A 338 -26.29 12.10 -20.60
N LEU A 339 -26.76 12.03 -21.84
CA LEU A 339 -28.17 12.10 -22.21
C LEU A 339 -28.99 10.95 -21.62
N GLN A 340 -28.51 9.72 -21.79
CA GLN A 340 -29.18 8.54 -21.30
C GLN A 340 -29.29 8.56 -19.77
N GLU A 341 -28.24 8.99 -19.08
CA GLU A 341 -28.26 9.12 -17.61
C GLU A 341 -29.22 10.20 -17.12
N ALA A 342 -29.25 11.35 -17.79
CA ALA A 342 -30.22 12.41 -17.49
C ALA A 342 -31.68 11.93 -17.69
N TRP A 343 -31.91 11.13 -18.74
CA TRP A 343 -33.21 10.52 -19.03
C TRP A 343 -33.60 9.46 -18.00
N ASN A 344 -32.68 8.58 -17.61
CA ASN A 344 -32.90 7.56 -16.58
C ASN A 344 -33.18 8.16 -15.20
N ALA A 345 -32.63 9.34 -14.91
CA ALA A 345 -32.93 10.08 -13.68
C ALA A 345 -34.32 10.75 -13.69
N ALA A 346 -34.91 11.00 -14.86
CA ALA A 346 -36.18 11.72 -15.09
C ALA A 346 -37.38 11.26 -14.22
N PRO A 347 -37.63 9.96 -13.97
CA PRO A 347 -38.78 9.51 -13.19
C PRO A 347 -38.75 9.97 -11.72
N ASN A 348 -37.56 10.30 -11.18
CA ASN A 348 -37.35 10.74 -9.79
C ASN A 348 -37.27 12.28 -9.64
N PHE A 349 -37.55 13.05 -10.69
CA PHE A 349 -37.32 14.51 -10.78
C PHE A 349 -38.09 15.40 -9.81
N LYS A 350 -39.05 14.86 -9.05
CA LYS A 350 -39.78 15.67 -8.06
C LYS A 350 -38.92 16.08 -6.86
N LYS A 351 -37.69 15.57 -6.69
CA LYS A 351 -36.93 15.83 -5.45
C LYS A 351 -35.43 16.14 -5.50
N ASN A 352 -34.66 16.09 -6.60
CA ASN A 352 -33.21 16.42 -6.50
C ASN A 352 -32.54 17.05 -7.75
N SER A 353 -31.91 18.20 -7.50
CA SER A 353 -30.94 18.98 -8.29
C SER A 353 -31.43 19.75 -9.53
N ILE A 354 -31.28 21.08 -9.45
CA ILE A 354 -31.46 22.04 -10.57
C ILE A 354 -30.54 21.66 -11.74
N LEU A 355 -29.32 21.18 -11.47
CA LEU A 355 -28.35 20.79 -12.50
C LEU A 355 -28.89 19.69 -13.44
N LEU A 356 -29.53 18.63 -12.92
CA LEU A 356 -30.11 17.58 -13.77
C LEU A 356 -31.37 18.06 -14.53
N GLN A 357 -32.13 18.99 -13.93
CA GLN A 357 -33.23 19.67 -14.61
C GLN A 357 -32.72 20.55 -15.74
N SER A 358 -31.61 21.24 -15.54
CA SER A 358 -30.90 22.04 -16.55
C SER A 358 -30.28 21.15 -17.64
N ILE A 359 -29.74 19.97 -17.30
CA ILE A 359 -29.29 18.96 -18.29
C ILE A 359 -30.48 18.53 -19.16
N ALA A 360 -31.55 18.04 -18.54
CA ALA A 360 -32.73 17.56 -19.27
C ALA A 360 -33.40 18.69 -20.08
N SER A 361 -33.47 19.91 -19.53
CA SER A 361 -34.12 21.06 -20.18
C SER A 361 -33.27 21.63 -21.32
N TYR A 362 -31.95 21.75 -21.13
CA TYR A 362 -31.01 22.10 -22.21
C TYR A 362 -31.12 21.09 -23.36
N PHE A 363 -31.20 19.79 -23.07
CA PHE A 363 -31.31 18.77 -24.10
C PHE A 363 -32.69 18.66 -24.76
N ILE A 364 -33.80 18.88 -24.05
CA ILE A 364 -35.13 18.99 -24.66
C ILE A 364 -35.17 20.17 -25.64
N VAL A 365 -34.52 21.29 -25.30
CA VAL A 365 -34.40 22.47 -26.17
C VAL A 365 -33.40 22.24 -27.32
N SER A 366 -32.32 21.50 -27.09
CA SER A 366 -31.27 21.22 -28.09
C SER A 366 -31.67 20.12 -29.07
N ASN A 367 -32.44 19.11 -28.67
CA ASN A 367 -32.99 18.09 -29.57
C ASN A 367 -34.02 18.67 -30.54
N HIS A 368 -34.64 19.81 -30.24
CA HIS A 368 -35.41 20.56 -31.23
C HIS A 368 -34.53 21.24 -32.30
N ARG A 369 -33.24 21.45 -32.04
CA ARG A 369 -32.28 21.98 -33.04
C ARG A 369 -31.57 20.88 -33.83
N TYR A 370 -31.35 19.70 -33.25
CA TYR A 370 -30.68 18.58 -33.94
C TYR A 370 -31.64 17.57 -34.60
N ALA A 371 -32.94 17.59 -34.30
CA ALA A 371 -33.95 16.82 -35.05
C ALA A 371 -34.29 17.41 -36.44
N PHE A 372 -33.58 18.47 -36.87
CA PHE A 372 -33.75 19.14 -38.17
C PHE A 372 -32.44 19.24 -38.96
N CYS A 373 -31.49 18.31 -38.77
CA CYS A 373 -30.37 18.12 -39.69
C CYS A 373 -30.34 16.66 -40.19
#